data_AF-A0A956AHS0-F1
#
_entry.id   AF-A0A956AHS0-F1
#
_cell.length_a   1.000
_cell.length_b   1.000
_cell.length_c   1.000
_cell.angle_alpha   90.00
_cell.angle_beta   90.00
_cell.angle_gamma   90.00
#
_symmetry.space_group_name_H-M   'P 1'
#
loop_
_entity.id
_entity.type
_entity.pdbx_description
1 polymer ?
#
loop_
_entity_poly.entity_id
_entity_poly.type
_entity_poly.pdbx_seq_one_letter_code
_entity_poly.pdbx_strand_id
1 'polypeptide(L)'
;MSIEIAEGATMRVRFDGGKCIHARNCVLGQPGVFKANVVGPWIDPDAASPEELLAVAERCPSGAIVVERMDGTPTEQPSGRGVV
;
A
#
# COMPACT_ATOMS: atom_id res chain seq x y z
N MET A 1 6.11 -10.74 13.40
CA MET A 1 5.63 -9.34 13.45
C MET A 1 6.62 -8.52 12.66
N SER A 2 6.39 -8.38 11.35
CA SER A 2 7.31 -7.72 10.42
C SER A 2 6.52 -6.62 9.72
N ILE A 3 6.49 -5.45 10.35
CA ILE A 3 5.93 -4.25 9.74
C ILE A 3 7.07 -3.53 9.02
N GLU A 4 6.86 -3.24 7.74
CA GLU A 4 7.74 -2.42 6.92
C GLU A 4 7.01 -1.12 6.55
N ILE A 5 7.73 0.00 6.61
CA ILE A 5 7.21 1.31 6.23
C ILE A 5 8.10 1.84 5.10
N ALA A 6 7.46 2.23 4.00
CA ALA A 6 8.09 2.94 2.90
C ALA A 6 7.42 4.31 2.74
N GLU A 7 8.23 5.36 2.72
CA GLU A 7 7.78 6.75 2.58
C GLU A 7 8.22 7.28 1.21
N GLY A 8 7.27 7.85 0.47
CA GLY A 8 7.54 8.64 -0.72
C GLY A 8 7.40 10.14 -0.43
N ALA A 9 7.30 10.94 -1.48
CA ALA A 9 7.16 12.40 -1.39
C ALA A 9 5.84 12.83 -0.75
N THR A 10 4.72 12.15 -1.08
CA THR A 10 3.38 12.51 -0.59
C THR A 10 2.61 11.35 0.04
N MET A 11 3.10 10.11 -0.11
CA MET A 11 2.41 8.90 0.31
C MET A 11 3.29 8.02 1.20
N ARG A 12 2.69 7.40 2.21
CA ARG A 12 3.30 6.35 3.03
C ARG A 12 2.63 5.01 2.74
N VAL A 13 3.42 3.97 2.54
CA VAL A 13 2.97 2.57 2.46
C VAL A 13 3.42 1.84 3.72
N ARG A 14 2.46 1.25 4.44
CA ARG A 14 2.72 0.32 5.54
C ARG A 14 2.39 -1.10 5.09
N PHE A 15 3.37 -1.98 5.12
CA PHE A 15 3.21 -3.41 4.84
C PHE A 15 3.31 -4.23 6.12
N ASP A 16 2.32 -5.10 6.37
CA ASP A 16 2.30 -6.05 7.47
C ASP A 16 2.51 -7.48 6.95
N GLY A 17 3.75 -7.95 7.03
CA GLY A 17 4.12 -9.30 6.62
C GLY A 17 3.40 -10.40 7.41
N GLY A 18 2.92 -10.10 8.62
CA GLY A 18 2.12 -11.04 9.42
C GLY A 18 0.70 -11.22 8.89
N LYS A 19 0.17 -10.26 8.13
CA LYS A 19 -1.15 -10.34 7.48
C LYS A 19 -1.07 -10.76 6.02
N CYS A 20 0.09 -10.72 5.39
CA CYS A 20 0.20 -10.99 3.95
C CYS A 20 -0.11 -12.46 3.64
N ILE A 21 -1.15 -12.70 2.83
CA ILE A 21 -1.52 -14.05 2.35
C ILE A 21 -1.00 -14.34 0.93
N HIS A 22 -0.06 -13.54 0.43
CA HIS A 22 0.55 -13.69 -0.90
C HIS A 22 -0.47 -13.77 -2.06
N ALA A 23 -1.56 -12.98 -2.01
CA ALA A 23 -2.56 -12.90 -3.08
C ALA A 23 -2.06 -12.22 -4.37
N ARG A 24 -0.86 -11.61 -4.34
CA ARG A 24 -0.17 -10.96 -5.47
C ARG A 24 -0.87 -9.74 -6.09
N ASN A 25 -1.98 -9.27 -5.55
CA ASN A 25 -2.68 -8.08 -6.06
C ASN A 25 -1.81 -6.81 -6.06
N CYS A 26 -0.87 -6.68 -5.12
CA CYS A 26 0.06 -5.55 -5.08
C CYS A 26 1.09 -5.58 -6.21
N VAL A 27 1.84 -6.68 -6.33
CA VAL A 27 2.90 -6.84 -7.34
C VAL A 27 2.36 -6.94 -8.77
N LEU A 28 1.12 -7.42 -8.95
CA LEU A 28 0.47 -7.46 -10.26
C LEU A 28 -0.27 -6.16 -10.59
N GLY A 29 -0.83 -5.48 -9.59
CA GLY A 29 -1.59 -4.26 -9.76
C GLY A 29 -0.73 -3.02 -9.93
N GLN A 30 0.38 -2.93 -9.21
CA GLN A 30 1.35 -1.84 -9.30
C GLN A 30 2.79 -2.38 -9.25
N PRO A 31 3.31 -2.99 -10.33
CA PRO A 31 4.66 -3.55 -10.38
C PRO A 31 5.77 -2.50 -10.30
N GLY A 32 5.47 -1.22 -10.60
CA GLY A 32 6.39 -0.11 -10.38
C GLY A 32 6.61 0.19 -8.89
N VAL A 33 5.55 0.06 -8.09
CA VAL A 33 5.56 0.29 -6.64
C VAL A 33 6.05 -0.95 -5.89
N PHE A 34 5.45 -2.11 -6.15
CA PHE A 34 5.72 -3.35 -5.43
C PHE A 34 6.56 -4.30 -6.28
N LYS A 35 7.87 -4.30 -6.04
CA LYS A 35 8.88 -5.01 -6.84
C LYS A 35 9.11 -6.40 -6.26
N ALA A 36 8.69 -7.45 -6.96
CA ALA A 36 8.96 -8.82 -6.53
C ALA A 36 10.40 -9.24 -6.86
N ASN A 37 11.03 -10.03 -5.99
CA ASN A 37 12.34 -10.66 -6.22
C ASN A 37 13.50 -9.68 -6.49
N VAL A 38 13.51 -8.52 -5.81
CA VAL A 38 14.61 -7.55 -5.90
C VAL A 38 15.50 -7.60 -4.66
N VAL A 39 16.77 -7.21 -4.82
CA VAL A 39 17.67 -6.93 -3.71
C VAL A 39 17.56 -5.45 -3.38
N GLY A 40 17.24 -5.13 -2.12
CA GLY A 40 17.04 -3.77 -1.65
C GLY A 40 15.56 -3.40 -1.47
N PRO A 41 15.21 -2.10 -1.48
CA PRO A 41 13.84 -1.64 -1.31
C PRO A 41 12.92 -2.22 -2.37
N TRP A 42 11.84 -2.85 -1.93
CA TRP A 42 10.87 -3.51 -2.79
C TRP A 42 9.52 -2.76 -2.85
N ILE A 43 9.37 -1.70 -2.06
CA ILE A 43 8.21 -0.79 -2.06
C ILE A 43 8.71 0.60 -2.43
N ASP A 44 8.12 1.18 -3.46
CA ASP A 44 8.47 2.50 -4.02
C ASP A 44 7.19 3.35 -4.18
N PRO A 45 6.76 4.07 -3.13
CA PRO A 45 5.47 4.77 -3.12
C PRO A 45 5.34 5.84 -4.22
N ASP A 46 6.45 6.41 -4.68
CA ASP A 46 6.48 7.47 -5.70
C ASP A 46 6.38 6.95 -7.13
N ALA A 47 6.37 5.63 -7.33
CA ALA A 47 6.27 5.00 -8.64
C ALA A 47 4.82 4.94 -9.20
N ALA A 48 3.83 5.48 -8.49
CA ALA A 48 2.43 5.55 -8.91
C ALA A 48 1.76 6.82 -8.38
N SER A 49 0.59 7.17 -8.93
CA SER A 49 -0.21 8.26 -8.37
C SER A 49 -0.79 7.89 -6.99
N PRO A 50 -1.13 8.86 -6.13
CA PRO A 50 -1.83 8.61 -4.86
C PRO A 50 -3.08 7.73 -5.00
N GLU A 51 -3.89 7.98 -6.03
CA GLU A 51 -5.14 7.27 -6.33
C GLU A 51 -4.86 5.81 -6.71
N GLU A 52 -3.87 5.60 -7.56
CA GLU A 52 -3.40 4.29 -7.98
C GLU A 52 -2.86 3.45 -6.81
N LEU A 53 -2.15 4.11 -5.89
CA LEU A 53 -1.59 3.48 -4.70
C LEU A 53 -2.68 3.08 -3.70
N LEU A 54 -3.65 3.98 -3.46
CA LEU A 54 -4.84 3.71 -2.65
C LEU A 54 -5.66 2.54 -3.22
N ALA A 55 -5.87 2.51 -4.54
CA ALA A 55 -6.60 1.43 -5.20
C ALA A 55 -5.92 0.06 -5.03
N VAL A 56 -4.58 0.00 -4.95
CA VAL A 56 -3.88 -1.26 -4.63
C VAL A 56 -4.11 -1.69 -3.17
N ALA A 57 -4.11 -0.75 -2.23
CA ALA A 57 -4.39 -1.06 -0.83
C ALA A 57 -5.80 -1.65 -0.65
N GLU A 58 -6.81 -1.08 -1.33
CA GLU A 58 -8.19 -1.59 -1.34
C GLU A 58 -8.29 -3.01 -1.91
N ARG A 59 -7.44 -3.34 -2.89
CA ARG A 59 -7.38 -4.68 -3.48
C ARG A 59 -6.62 -5.68 -2.62
N CYS A 60 -6.03 -5.30 -1.50
CA CYS A 60 -5.33 -6.22 -0.60
C CYS A 60 -6.34 -6.98 0.28
N PRO A 61 -6.63 -8.27 0.00
CA PRO A 61 -7.71 -8.99 0.67
C PRO A 61 -7.48 -9.22 2.17
N SER A 62 -6.24 -9.18 2.63
CA SER A 62 -5.88 -9.38 4.03
C SER A 62 -5.62 -8.07 4.80
N GLY A 63 -5.71 -6.91 4.14
CA GLY A 63 -5.36 -5.62 4.74
C GLY A 63 -3.88 -5.53 5.16
N ALA A 64 -3.01 -6.31 4.54
CA ALA A 64 -1.57 -6.24 4.77
C ALA A 64 -0.94 -4.95 4.27
N ILE A 65 -1.59 -4.26 3.33
CA ILE A 65 -1.13 -2.98 2.76
C ILE A 65 -2.07 -1.89 3.24
N VAL A 66 -1.51 -0.85 3.86
CA VAL A 66 -2.19 0.40 4.19
C VAL A 66 -1.42 1.55 3.56
N VAL A 67 -2.16 2.49 2.97
CA VAL A 67 -1.61 3.64 2.26
C VAL A 67 -2.19 4.89 2.90
N GLU A 68 -1.32 5.84 3.25
CA GLU A 68 -1.69 7.09 3.92
C GLU A 68 -1.12 8.28 3.13
N ARG A 69 -1.93 9.33 2.97
CA ARG A 69 -1.42 10.61 2.47
C ARG A 69 -0.65 11.32 3.58
N MET A 70 0.52 11.85 3.23
CA MET A 70 1.37 12.65 4.13
C MET A 70 1.30 14.15 3.83
N ASP A 71 0.70 14.54 2.70
CA ASP A 71 0.60 15.93 2.24
C ASP A 71 -0.40 16.80 3.03
N GLY A 72 -0.97 16.27 4.10
CA GLY A 72 -1.94 16.97 4.93
C GLY A 72 -3.28 17.24 4.24
N THR A 73 -3.48 16.77 3.00
CA THR A 73 -4.80 16.79 2.37
C THR A 73 -5.68 15.75 3.07
N PRO A 74 -6.88 16.11 3.55
CA PRO A 74 -7.81 15.13 4.08
C PRO A 74 -8.09 14.12 2.98
N THR A 75 -7.72 12.86 3.20
CA THR A 75 -8.29 11.78 2.40
C THR A 75 -9.77 11.80 2.73
N GLU A 76 -10.64 12.16 1.78
CA GLU A 76 -12.08 11.97 1.92
C GLU A 76 -12.30 10.47 2.17
N GLN A 77 -12.38 10.13 3.45
CA GLN A 77 -12.64 8.79 3.91
C GLN A 77 -14.08 8.48 3.46
N PRO A 78 -14.32 7.49 2.58
CA PRO A 78 -15.68 7.12 2.27
C PRO A 78 -16.31 6.69 3.59
N SER A 79 -17.29 7.46 4.05
CA SER A 79 -18.07 7.17 5.24
C SER A 79 -18.79 5.84 5.00
N GLY A 80 -18.28 4.78 5.64
CA GLY A 80 -18.97 3.50 5.71
C GLY A 80 -18.20 2.33 5.12
N ARG A 81 -17.22 1.83 5.86
CA ARG A 81 -17.04 0.37 5.94
C ARG A 81 -16.89 -0.02 7.39
N GLY A 82 -18.05 -0.11 8.05
CA GLY A 82 -18.19 -0.84 9.30
C GLY A 82 -17.65 -2.25 9.09
N VAL A 83 -16.63 -2.59 9.88
CA VAL A 83 -16.40 -3.96 10.28
C VAL A 83 -17.71 -4.45 10.91
N VAL A 84 -18.34 -5.43 10.28
CA VAL A 84 -19.39 -6.25 10.92
C VAL A 84 -18.73 -7.28 11.83
#